data_AF-A0AAE1QFM4-F1
#
_entry.id   AF-A0AAE1QFM4-F1
#
_cell.length_a   1.000
_cell.length_b   1.000
_cell.length_c   1.000
_cell.angle_alpha   90.00
_cell.angle_beta   90.00
_cell.angle_gamma   90.00
#
_symmetry.space_group_name_H-M   'P 1'
#
loop_
_entity.id
_entity.type
_entity.pdbx_description
1 polymer ?
#
loop_
_entity_poly.entity_id
_entity_poly.type
_entity_poly.pdbx_seq_one_letter_code
_entity_poly.pdbx_strand_id
1 'polypeptide(L)'
;MVVTVVSSGLVTTGAWTVHGFSALSLPQLTTPNSTLYLHPNQASWFATVTLLMGVPGSMVGGVLCEWMGPRRLQLVTSPLLCLTYLALHLVSWPSVRLNISPWPLLMVIRVTQVNVNTLINNSVLGAKIRNRVVQEVEGADLKVIYTRPVPANP
;
A
#
# COMPACT_ATOMS: atom_id res chain seq x y z
N MET A 1 4.64 20.96 8.28
CA MET A 1 3.44 20.12 8.05
C MET A 1 3.17 19.83 6.57
N VAL A 2 3.20 20.84 5.68
CA VAL A 2 2.86 20.68 4.25
C VAL A 2 3.67 19.57 3.56
N VAL A 3 4.99 19.51 3.73
CA VAL A 3 5.86 18.49 3.09
C VAL A 3 5.48 17.06 3.48
N THR A 4 5.12 16.83 4.75
CA THR A 4 4.73 15.50 5.25
C THR A 4 3.37 15.08 4.71
N VAL A 5 2.43 16.02 4.57
CA VAL A 5 1.11 15.76 3.99
C VAL A 5 1.25 15.43 2.50
N VAL A 6 2.00 16.24 1.74
CA VAL A 6 2.23 16.02 0.30
C VAL A 6 2.94 14.69 0.04
N SER A 7 4.01 14.39 0.78
CA SER A 7 4.72 13.10 0.63
C SER A 7 3.84 11.90 0.99
N SER A 8 3.04 11.99 2.06
CA SER A 8 2.09 10.92 2.40
C SER A 8 1.03 10.72 1.31
N GLY A 9 0.50 11.81 0.74
CA GLY A 9 -0.46 11.76 -0.37
C GLY A 9 0.12 11.09 -1.61
N LEU A 10 1.33 11.48 -2.02
CA LEU A 10 2.03 10.86 -3.16
C LEU A 10 2.26 9.36 -2.96
N VAL A 11 2.70 8.95 -1.76
CA VAL A 11 2.90 7.52 -1.44
C VAL A 11 1.58 6.76 -1.50
N THR A 12 0.49 7.32 -0.96
CA THR A 12 -0.82 6.66 -1.02
C THR A 12 -1.33 6.55 -2.45
N THR A 13 -1.27 7.61 -3.25
CA THR A 13 -1.69 7.59 -4.66
C THR A 13 -0.89 6.55 -5.45
N GLY A 14 0.43 6.51 -5.26
CA GLY A 14 1.28 5.49 -5.86
C GLY A 14 0.83 4.08 -5.50
N ALA A 15 0.51 3.84 -4.23
CA ALA A 15 0.04 2.55 -3.75
C ALA A 15 -1.29 2.12 -4.43
N TRP A 16 -2.25 3.05 -4.62
CA TRP A 16 -3.50 2.78 -5.35
C TRP A 16 -3.29 2.42 -6.82
N THR A 17 -2.27 2.97 -7.48
CA THR A 17 -1.99 2.63 -8.88
C THR A 17 -1.63 1.17 -9.08
N VAL A 18 -1.17 0.45 -8.05
CA VAL A 18 -0.85 -0.99 -8.14
C VAL A 18 -2.06 -1.81 -8.60
N HIS A 19 -3.26 -1.47 -8.11
CA HIS A 19 -4.51 -2.14 -8.48
C HIS A 19 -5.01 -1.71 -9.87
N GLY A 20 -4.97 -0.42 -10.17
CA GLY A 20 -5.41 0.11 -11.47
C GLY A 20 -4.49 -0.29 -12.63
N PHE A 21 -3.20 -0.48 -12.37
CA PHE A 21 -2.21 -0.84 -13.38
C PHE A 21 -2.58 -2.13 -14.10
N SER A 22 -3.05 -3.17 -13.39
CA SER A 22 -3.42 -4.45 -14.00
C SER A 22 -4.46 -4.29 -15.10
N ALA A 23 -5.46 -3.44 -14.88
CA ALA A 23 -6.55 -3.23 -15.82
C ALA A 23 -6.08 -2.48 -17.08
N LEU A 24 -5.16 -1.52 -16.91
CA LEU A 24 -4.63 -0.73 -18.02
C LEU A 24 -3.56 -1.49 -18.82
N SER A 25 -2.75 -2.32 -18.16
CA SER A 25 -1.66 -3.05 -18.80
C SER A 25 -2.13 -4.33 -19.49
N LEU A 26 -3.21 -4.98 -19.02
CA LEU A 26 -3.71 -6.23 -19.60
C LEU A 26 -3.91 -6.18 -21.12
N PRO A 27 -4.66 -5.21 -21.70
CA PRO A 27 -4.87 -5.18 -23.14
C PRO A 27 -3.56 -5.03 -23.92
N GLN A 28 -2.64 -4.21 -23.42
CA GLN A 28 -1.32 -4.00 -24.04
C GLN A 28 -0.49 -5.29 -24.02
N LEU A 29 -0.52 -6.02 -22.91
CA LEU A 29 0.23 -7.27 -22.72
C LEU A 29 -0.34 -8.47 -23.46
N THR A 30 -1.62 -8.43 -23.84
CA THR A 30 -2.27 -9.49 -24.64
C THR A 30 -2.13 -9.29 -26.15
N THR A 31 -1.60 -8.15 -26.61
CA THR A 31 -1.40 -7.92 -28.05
C THR A 31 -0.22 -8.73 -28.59
N PRO A 32 -0.34 -9.37 -29.77
CA PRO A 32 0.69 -10.27 -30.32
C PRO A 32 2.01 -9.57 -30.69
N ASN A 33 1.99 -8.25 -30.89
CA ASN A 33 3.18 -7.43 -31.17
C ASN A 33 3.75 -6.74 -29.92
N SER A 34 3.28 -7.10 -28.72
CA SER A 34 3.79 -6.48 -27.49
C SER A 34 5.20 -6.97 -27.16
N THR A 35 5.99 -6.08 -26.55
CA THR A 35 7.33 -6.39 -26.04
C THR A 35 7.32 -7.46 -24.96
N LEU A 36 6.15 -7.72 -24.36
CA LEU A 36 5.94 -8.71 -23.33
C LEU A 36 4.58 -9.38 -23.54
N TYR A 37 4.55 -10.38 -24.44
CA TYR A 37 3.34 -11.13 -24.73
C TYR A 37 2.99 -12.06 -23.57
N LEU A 38 1.78 -11.89 -23.03
CA LEU A 38 1.20 -12.74 -22.01
C LEU A 38 0.07 -13.57 -22.61
N HIS A 39 0.11 -14.89 -22.38
CA HIS A 39 -0.99 -15.76 -22.76
C HIS A 39 -2.27 -15.41 -21.97
N PRO A 40 -3.48 -15.67 -22.50
CA PRO A 40 -4.73 -15.34 -21.81
C PRO A 40 -4.84 -15.92 -20.38
N ASN A 41 -4.36 -17.14 -20.17
CA ASN A 41 -4.29 -17.75 -18.84
C ASN A 41 -3.36 -16.97 -17.89
N GLN A 42 -2.20 -16.56 -18.39
CA GLN A 42 -1.22 -15.78 -17.63
C GLN A 42 -1.71 -14.36 -17.30
N ALA A 43 -2.44 -13.73 -18.22
CA ALA A 43 -3.07 -12.43 -18.01
C ALA A 43 -4.17 -12.49 -16.94
N SER A 44 -4.96 -13.56 -16.91
CA SER A 44 -5.96 -13.78 -15.85
C SER A 44 -5.29 -13.87 -14.48
N TRP A 45 -4.23 -14.68 -14.36
CA TRP A 45 -3.45 -14.77 -13.12
C TRP A 45 -2.81 -13.45 -12.70
N PHE A 46 -2.36 -12.64 -13.66
CA PHE A 46 -1.77 -11.33 -13.38
C PHE A 46 -2.79 -10.36 -12.76
N ALA A 47 -4.05 -10.41 -13.18
CA ALA A 47 -5.12 -9.63 -12.59
C ALA A 47 -5.53 -10.16 -11.21
N THR A 48 -5.73 -11.47 -11.07
CA THR A 48 -6.29 -12.09 -9.85
C THR A 48 -5.30 -12.15 -8.69
N VAL A 49 -4.00 -12.33 -8.96
CA VAL A 49 -2.97 -12.40 -7.90
C VAL A 49 -2.93 -11.12 -7.05
N THR A 50 -3.26 -9.98 -7.66
CA THR A 50 -3.30 -8.67 -7.00
C THR A 50 -4.37 -8.60 -5.91
N LEU A 51 -5.51 -9.26 -6.14
CA LEU A 51 -6.60 -9.33 -5.17
C LEU A 51 -6.33 -10.40 -4.12
N LEU A 52 -5.87 -11.58 -4.56
CA LEU A 52 -5.64 -12.72 -3.69
C LEU A 52 -4.54 -12.44 -2.64
N MET A 53 -3.45 -11.82 -3.05
CA MET A 53 -2.33 -11.49 -2.16
C MET A 53 -2.60 -10.27 -1.26
N GLY A 54 -3.65 -9.50 -1.55
CA GLY A 54 -4.04 -8.39 -0.70
C GLY A 54 -4.48 -8.85 0.70
N VAL A 55 -5.14 -10.01 0.78
CA VAL A 55 -5.62 -10.57 2.05
C VAL A 55 -4.49 -10.86 3.04
N PRO A 56 -3.48 -11.71 2.73
CA PRO A 56 -2.38 -11.97 3.66
C PRO A 56 -1.56 -10.71 3.96
N GLY A 57 -1.34 -9.85 2.95
CA GLY A 57 -0.64 -8.58 3.15
C GLY A 57 -1.35 -7.65 4.14
N SER A 58 -2.68 -7.61 4.11
CA SER A 58 -3.48 -6.82 5.04
C SER A 58 -3.42 -7.35 6.48
N MET A 59 -3.42 -8.68 6.67
CA MET A 59 -3.29 -9.29 8.00
C MET A 59 -1.92 -8.98 8.61
N VAL A 60 -0.86 -9.20 7.85
CA VAL A 60 0.52 -8.94 8.29
C VAL A 60 0.73 -7.45 8.54
N GLY A 61 0.22 -6.58 7.67
CA GLY A 61 0.36 -5.15 7.81
C GLY A 61 -0.38 -4.58 9.02
N GLY A 62 -1.48 -5.19 9.46
CA GLY A 62 -2.16 -4.82 10.70
C GLY A 62 -1.27 -5.06 11.92
N VAL A 63 -0.74 -6.28 12.06
CA VAL A 63 0.17 -6.66 13.15
C VAL A 63 1.42 -5.78 13.15
N LEU A 64 2.03 -5.56 11.99
CA LEU A 64 3.20 -4.69 11.87
C LEU A 64 2.90 -3.24 12.24
N CYS A 65 1.70 -2.75 11.94
CA CYS A 65 1.28 -1.39 12.29
C CYS A 65 1.12 -1.20 13.80
N GLU A 66 0.66 -2.23 14.52
CA GLU A 66 0.60 -2.21 15.98
C GLU A 66 2.00 -2.22 16.60
N TRP A 67 2.90 -3.04 16.07
CA TRP A 67 4.27 -3.20 16.60
C TRP A 67 5.18 -2.01 16.30
N MET A 68 5.23 -1.54 15.05
CA MET A 68 6.17 -0.49 14.62
C MET A 68 5.56 0.92 14.71
N GLY A 69 4.24 1.01 14.76
CA GLY A 69 3.50 2.26 14.64
C GLY A 69 3.35 2.72 13.18
N PRO A 70 2.29 3.49 12.88
CA PRO A 70 1.89 3.82 11.51
C PRO A 70 2.95 4.65 10.76
N ARG A 71 3.58 5.62 11.42
CA ARG A 71 4.54 6.52 10.77
C ARG A 71 5.84 5.84 10.37
N ARG A 72 6.35 4.92 11.20
CA ARG A 72 7.57 4.16 10.90
C ARG A 72 7.31 3.14 9.80
N LEU A 73 6.16 2.48 9.85
CA LEU A 73 5.74 1.53 8.82
C LEU A 73 5.68 2.21 7.43
N GLN A 74 5.11 3.41 7.35
CA GLN A 74 5.05 4.16 6.10
C GLN A 74 6.43 4.57 5.56
N LEU A 75 7.34 4.98 6.44
CA LEU A 75 8.71 5.36 6.06
C LEU A 75 9.53 4.18 5.54
N VAL A 76 9.35 2.99 6.12
CA VAL A 76 10.06 1.77 5.69
C VAL A 76 9.48 1.23 4.38
N THR A 77 8.16 1.29 4.21
CA THR A 77 7.46 0.73 3.04
C THR A 77 7.55 1.62 1.79
N SER A 78 7.75 2.93 1.95
CA SER A 78 7.90 3.86 0.83
C SER A 78 9.08 3.53 -0.11
N PRO A 79 10.33 3.34 0.36
CA PRO A 79 11.44 2.95 -0.52
C PRO A 79 11.25 1.55 -1.12
N LEU A 80 10.65 0.61 -0.37
CA LEU A 80 10.29 -0.70 -0.89
C LEU A 80 9.33 -0.59 -2.09
N LEU A 81 8.33 0.28 -2.01
CA LEU A 81 7.41 0.53 -3.12
C LEU A 81 8.17 1.06 -4.34
N CYS A 82 9.05 2.06 -4.14
CA CYS A 82 9.88 2.60 -5.23
C CYS A 82 10.74 1.53 -5.89
N LEU A 83 11.41 0.68 -5.09
CA LEU A 83 12.22 -0.44 -5.59
C LEU A 83 11.40 -1.41 -6.43
N THR A 84 10.16 -1.71 -6.04
CA THR A 84 9.31 -2.61 -6.83
C THR A 84 8.88 -2.02 -8.18
N TYR A 85 8.68 -0.69 -8.27
CA TYR A 85 8.42 -0.02 -9.56
C TYR A 85 9.67 0.00 -10.45
N LEU A 86 10.83 0.26 -9.86
CA LEU A 86 12.11 0.17 -10.58
C LEU A 86 12.34 -1.25 -11.10
N ALA A 87 12.09 -2.27 -10.27
CA ALA A 87 12.18 -3.66 -10.66
C ALA A 87 11.26 -3.99 -11.84
N LEU A 88 10.01 -3.51 -11.82
CA LEU A 88 9.06 -3.69 -12.93
C LEU A 88 9.61 -3.08 -14.24
N HIS A 89 10.21 -1.90 -14.17
CA HIS A 89 10.83 -1.26 -15.32
C HIS A 89 12.06 -2.05 -15.83
N LEU A 90 12.86 -2.62 -14.92
CA LEU A 90 14.00 -3.46 -15.28
C LEU A 90 13.58 -4.74 -16.04
N VAL A 91 12.41 -5.31 -15.74
CA VAL A 91 11.86 -6.45 -16.53
C VAL A 91 11.54 -6.05 -17.96
N SER A 92 11.17 -4.79 -18.18
CA SER A 92 10.91 -4.25 -19.52
C SER A 92 12.19 -4.09 -20.36
N TRP A 93 13.37 -4.30 -19.79
CA TRP A 93 14.64 -4.18 -20.51
C TRP A 93 14.92 -5.44 -21.37
N PRO A 94 15.26 -5.30 -22.68
CA PRO A 94 15.56 -6.43 -23.57
C PRO A 94 16.64 -7.41 -23.06
N SER A 95 17.74 -6.89 -22.54
CA SER A 95 18.87 -7.63 -21.97
C SER A 95 18.50 -8.57 -20.82
N VAL A 96 17.51 -8.21 -19.99
CA VAL A 96 17.06 -9.04 -18.87
C VAL A 96 16.20 -10.21 -19.36
N ARG A 97 15.39 -9.96 -20.41
CA ARG A 97 14.50 -10.98 -21.01
C ARG A 97 15.25 -12.12 -21.71
N LEU A 98 16.48 -11.87 -22.15
CA LEU A 98 17.28 -12.88 -22.85
C LEU A 98 17.81 -13.98 -21.91
N ASN A 99 18.01 -13.67 -20.62
CA ASN A 99 18.59 -14.61 -19.66
C ASN A 99 17.56 -15.30 -18.76
N ILE A 100 16.39 -14.69 -18.53
CA ILE A 100 15.39 -15.17 -17.57
C ILE A 100 13.99 -15.08 -18.18
N SER A 101 13.17 -16.12 -17.97
CA SER A 101 11.74 -16.09 -18.31
C SER A 101 11.05 -14.95 -17.54
N PRO A 102 10.41 -13.99 -18.23
CA PRO A 102 9.89 -12.78 -17.59
C PRO A 102 8.67 -13.05 -16.70
N TRP A 103 7.93 -14.13 -16.96
CA TRP A 103 6.65 -14.41 -16.31
C TRP A 103 6.73 -14.63 -14.78
N PRO A 104 7.54 -15.58 -14.26
CA PRO A 104 7.64 -15.80 -12.81
C PRO A 104 8.19 -14.58 -12.08
N LEU A 105 9.10 -13.85 -12.70
CA LEU A 105 9.71 -12.65 -12.13
C LEU A 105 8.66 -11.53 -12.00
N LEU A 106 7.81 -11.34 -13.01
CA LEU A 106 6.68 -10.42 -12.92
C LEU A 106 5.74 -10.81 -11.78
N MET A 107 5.40 -12.09 -11.62
CA MET A 107 4.53 -12.53 -10.52
C MET A 107 5.13 -12.21 -9.15
N VAL A 108 6.40 -12.49 -8.92
CA VAL A 108 7.08 -12.16 -7.65
C VAL A 108 7.06 -10.65 -7.38
N ILE A 109 7.31 -9.83 -8.41
CA ILE A 109 7.23 -8.36 -8.28
C ILE A 109 5.80 -7.95 -7.92
N ARG A 110 4.77 -8.48 -8.60
CA ARG A 110 3.36 -8.14 -8.32
C ARG A 110 2.95 -8.53 -6.91
N VAL A 111 3.29 -9.73 -6.46
CA VAL A 111 3.03 -10.19 -5.10
C VAL A 111 3.67 -9.24 -4.08
N THR A 112 4.92 -8.86 -4.31
CA THR A 112 5.64 -7.94 -3.43
C THR A 112 5.01 -6.54 -3.43
N GLN A 113 4.65 -6.00 -4.61
CA GLN A 113 3.95 -4.71 -4.74
C GLN A 113 2.64 -4.67 -3.96
N VAL A 114 1.84 -5.73 -4.07
CA VAL A 114 0.54 -5.84 -3.40
C VAL A 114 0.72 -5.87 -1.89
N ASN A 115 1.64 -6.69 -1.40
CA ASN A 115 1.94 -6.75 0.03
C ASN A 115 2.39 -5.37 0.53
N VAL A 116 3.36 -4.73 -0.12
CA VAL A 116 3.82 -3.38 0.28
C VAL A 116 2.68 -2.35 0.26
N ASN A 117 1.81 -2.37 -0.74
CA ASN A 117 0.64 -1.51 -0.81
C ASN A 117 -0.33 -1.73 0.37
N THR A 118 -0.60 -2.98 0.74
CA THR A 118 -1.46 -3.27 1.90
C THR A 118 -0.85 -2.83 3.22
N LEU A 119 0.48 -2.90 3.38
CA LEU A 119 1.16 -2.34 4.56
C LEU A 119 0.99 -0.82 4.63
N ILE A 120 1.11 -0.11 3.50
CA ILE A 120 0.88 1.34 3.43
C ILE A 120 -0.56 1.68 3.81
N ASN A 121 -1.55 0.96 3.26
CA ASN A 121 -2.95 1.19 3.57
C ASN A 121 -3.25 0.97 5.06
N ASN A 122 -2.67 -0.07 5.67
CA ASN A 122 -2.79 -0.32 7.10
C ASN A 122 -2.13 0.78 7.95
N SER A 123 -1.00 1.34 7.52
CA SER A 123 -0.37 2.46 8.22
C SER A 123 -1.26 3.71 8.25
N VAL A 124 -1.96 4.00 7.14
CA VAL A 124 -2.89 5.13 7.04
C VAL A 124 -4.13 4.89 7.90
N LEU A 125 -4.69 3.68 7.84
CA LEU A 125 -5.84 3.30 8.66
C LEU A 125 -5.50 3.36 10.15
N GLY A 126 -4.36 2.81 10.56
CA GLY A 126 -3.87 2.84 11.93
C GLY A 126 -3.66 4.27 12.45
N ALA A 127 -3.14 5.18 11.62
CA ALA A 127 -3.04 6.59 11.97
C ALA A 127 -4.43 7.25 12.17
N LYS A 128 -5.40 6.92 11.31
CA LYS A 128 -6.77 7.45 11.39
C LYS A 128 -7.50 6.95 12.63
N ILE A 129 -7.37 5.67 12.99
CA ILE A 129 -7.96 5.08 14.20
C ILE A 129 -7.34 5.74 15.44
N ARG A 130 -6.00 5.86 15.48
CA ARG A 130 -5.32 6.52 16.60
C ARG A 130 -5.81 7.95 16.82
N ASN A 131 -5.95 8.73 15.75
CA ASN A 131 -6.44 10.11 15.85
C ASN A 131 -7.88 10.17 16.38
N ARG A 132 -8.75 9.22 15.99
CA ARG A 132 -10.12 9.15 16.53
C ARG A 132 -10.14 8.83 18.03
N VAL A 133 -9.34 7.86 18.46
CA VAL A 133 -9.25 7.50 19.88
C VAL A 133 -8.75 8.67 20.72
N VAL A 134 -7.74 9.41 20.24
CA VAL A 134 -7.26 10.62 20.94
C VAL A 134 -8.36 11.68 21.05
N GLN A 135 -9.12 11.91 19.98
CA GLN A 135 -10.26 12.86 20.00
C GLN A 135 -11.37 12.42 20.94
N GLU A 136 -11.69 11.13 21.01
CA GLU A 136 -12.70 10.61 21.94
C GLU A 136 -12.26 10.73 23.40
N VAL A 137 -10.98 10.47 23.70
CA VAL A 137 -10.42 10.63 25.05
C VAL A 137 -10.39 12.10 25.47
N GLU A 138 -9.91 13.00 24.61
CA GLU A 138 -9.91 14.45 24.90
C GLU A 138 -11.34 14.99 25.08
N GLY A 139 -12.28 14.54 24.23
CA GLY A 139 -13.69 14.91 24.36
C GLY A 139 -14.34 14.37 25.64
N ALA A 140 -13.95 13.17 26.09
CA ALA A 140 -14.41 12.59 27.34
C ALA A 140 -13.85 13.33 28.56
N ASP A 141 -12.55 13.67 28.56
CA ASP A 141 -11.92 14.44 29.65
C ASP A 141 -12.51 15.85 29.76
N LEU A 142 -12.78 16.52 28.63
CA LEU A 142 -13.52 17.79 28.60
C LEU A 142 -14.90 17.65 29.25
N LYS A 143 -15.62 16.57 28.97
CA LYS A 143 -16.94 16.32 29.58
C LYS A 143 -16.86 16.09 31.08
N VAL A 144 -15.79 15.46 31.57
CA VAL A 144 -15.52 15.23 33.01
C VAL A 144 -15.14 16.53 33.72
N ILE A 145 -14.36 17.40 33.08
CA ILE A 145 -13.94 18.68 33.67
C ILE A 145 -15.14 19.65 33.80
N TYR A 146 -16.02 19.71 32.80
CA TYR A 146 -17.19 20.60 32.80
C TYR A 146 -18.40 20.09 33.62
N THR A 147 -18.35 18.87 34.16
CA THR A 147 -19.42 18.32 35.01
C THR A 147 -19.09 18.37 36.51
N ARG A 148 -17.90 18.82 36.91
CA ARG A 148 -17.60 19.03 38.33
C ARG A 148 -18.35 20.26 38.85
N PRO A 149 -19.21 20.13 39.87
CA PRO A 149 -19.85 21.28 40.49
C PRO A 149 -18.78 22.20 41.07
N VAL A 150 -18.85 23.48 40.70
CA VAL A 150 -18.01 24.53 41.30
C VAL A 150 -18.33 24.59 42.78
N PRO A 151 -17.35 24.42 43.70
CA PRO A 151 -17.62 24.54 45.12
C PRO A 151 -18.12 25.96 45.39
N ALA A 152 -19.33 26.07 45.92
CA ALA A 152 -19.88 27.34 46.39
C ALA A 152 -18.94 27.85 47.50
N ASN A 153 -18.31 28.99 47.25
CA ASN A 153 -17.44 29.65 48.22
C ASN A 153 -18.31 30.09 49.42
N PRO A 154 -17.92 29.78 50.67
CA PRO A 154 -18.68 30.16 51.87
C PRO A 154 -18.74 31.67 52.08
#